data_AF-A0AAV5YM99-F1
#
_entry.id   AF-A0AAV5YM99-F1
#
_cell.length_a   1.000
_cell.length_b   1.000
_cell.length_c   1.000
_cell.angle_alpha   90.00
_cell.angle_beta   90.00
_cell.angle_gamma   90.00
#
_symmetry.space_group_name_H-M   'P 1'
#
loop_
_entity.id
_entity.type
_entity.pdbx_description
1 polymer ?
#
loop_
_entity_poly.entity_id
_entity_poly.type
_entity_poly.pdbx_seq_one_letter_code
_entity_poly.pdbx_strand_id
1 'polypeptide(L)'
;MRVGVLLIAVLLGMFVDSPDASAQRLTPLSPGWDRYFSVTSEPFERRGKPYLGGSIVNTYGVMANRVQLLVDSLDSSGQIVAQRVEWLVGSNLPGFSTTYFEVPIREPAASYRVSVFAFDFVQSARLESP
;
A
#
# COMPACT_ATOMS: atom_id res chain seq x y z
N MET A 1 -52.14 -26.28 46.97
CA MET A 1 -50.82 -26.86 46.60
C MET A 1 -50.89 -27.41 45.19
N ARG A 2 -50.19 -26.77 44.25
CA ARG A 2 -49.34 -27.36 43.20
C ARG A 2 -48.85 -26.23 42.30
N VAL A 3 -47.54 -26.07 42.33
CA VAL A 3 -46.71 -25.04 41.69
C VAL A 3 -46.42 -25.46 40.25
N GLY A 4 -46.22 -24.47 39.38
CA GLY A 4 -45.25 -24.55 38.28
C GLY A 4 -45.83 -24.74 36.89
N VAL A 5 -45.30 -24.17 35.81
CA VAL A 5 -44.03 -23.44 35.59
C VAL A 5 -44.24 -22.53 34.36
N LEU A 6 -43.70 -21.31 34.40
CA LEU A 6 -43.52 -20.43 33.24
C LEU A 6 -42.41 -20.98 32.33
N LEU A 7 -42.72 -21.21 31.05
CA LEU A 7 -41.70 -21.45 30.01
C LEU A 7 -41.43 -20.12 29.29
N ILE A 8 -40.31 -19.49 29.63
CA ILE A 8 -39.73 -18.39 28.86
C ILE A 8 -38.84 -19.03 27.79
N ALA A 9 -39.24 -18.91 26.52
CA ALA A 9 -38.42 -19.30 25.39
C ALA A 9 -37.35 -18.22 25.14
N VAL A 10 -36.11 -18.49 25.53
CA VAL A 10 -34.95 -17.67 25.16
C VAL A 10 -34.51 -18.09 23.77
N LEU A 11 -34.88 -17.32 22.75
CA LEU A 11 -34.29 -17.39 21.41
C LEU A 11 -32.90 -16.74 21.46
N LEU A 12 -31.86 -17.55 21.60
CA LEU A 12 -30.49 -17.15 21.31
C LEU A 12 -30.38 -16.87 19.81
N GLY A 13 -30.28 -15.59 19.46
CA GLY A 13 -29.91 -15.17 18.10
C GLY A 13 -28.50 -15.68 17.80
N MET A 14 -28.40 -16.63 16.87
CA MET A 14 -27.12 -17.01 16.27
C MET A 14 -26.57 -15.79 15.55
N PHE A 15 -25.50 -15.20 16.09
CA PHE A 15 -24.64 -14.31 15.33
C PHE A 15 -24.02 -15.16 14.22
N VAL A 16 -24.46 -14.93 12.99
CA VAL A 16 -23.79 -15.49 11.82
C VAL A 16 -22.51 -14.68 11.65
N ASP A 17 -21.41 -15.23 12.14
CA ASP A 17 -20.08 -14.70 11.87
C ASP A 17 -19.90 -14.81 10.36
N SER A 18 -20.03 -13.67 9.67
CA SER A 18 -19.76 -13.64 8.24
C SER A 18 -18.26 -13.92 8.11
N PRO A 19 -17.84 -14.87 7.25
CA PRO A 19 -16.42 -15.05 7.01
C PRO A 19 -15.88 -13.72 6.52
N ASP A 20 -15.04 -13.07 7.32
CA ASP A 20 -14.19 -11.98 6.86
C ASP A 20 -13.45 -12.54 5.65
N ALA A 21 -13.89 -12.12 4.46
CA ALA A 21 -13.17 -12.36 3.23
C ALA A 21 -11.84 -11.65 3.42
N SER A 22 -10.85 -12.38 3.95
CA SER A 22 -9.51 -11.89 4.17
C SER A 22 -8.95 -11.59 2.80
N ALA A 23 -9.11 -10.36 2.35
CA ALA A 23 -8.45 -9.87 1.15
C ALA A 23 -6.98 -10.19 1.31
N GLN A 24 -6.43 -10.97 0.39
CA GLN A 24 -5.05 -11.41 0.50
C GLN A 24 -4.14 -10.20 0.51
N ARG A 25 -3.36 -10.05 1.58
CA ARG A 25 -2.46 -8.92 1.78
C ARG A 25 -1.45 -8.88 0.63
N LEU A 26 -1.36 -7.72 -0.02
CA LEU A 26 -0.39 -7.46 -1.07
C LEU A 26 1.00 -7.34 -0.48
N THR A 27 1.98 -7.91 -1.17
CA THR A 27 3.41 -7.72 -0.91
C THR A 27 4.07 -7.26 -2.20
N PRO A 28 5.16 -6.49 -2.14
CA PRO A 28 5.93 -6.14 -3.34
C PRO A 28 6.22 -7.34 -4.23
N LEU A 29 5.93 -7.23 -5.52
CA LEU A 29 6.27 -8.23 -6.53
C LEU A 29 7.76 -8.24 -6.85
N SER A 30 8.46 -7.15 -6.52
CA SER A 30 9.92 -7.06 -6.55
C SER A 30 10.50 -7.10 -5.14
N PRO A 31 10.74 -8.28 -4.55
CA PRO A 31 11.45 -8.40 -3.27
C PRO A 31 12.82 -7.72 -3.30
N GLY A 32 13.18 -7.03 -2.21
CA GLY A 32 14.47 -6.34 -2.08
C GLY A 32 14.59 -5.06 -2.93
N TRP A 33 13.46 -4.44 -3.29
CA TRP A 33 13.41 -3.15 -4.00
C TRP A 33 14.17 -2.04 -3.26
N ASP A 34 14.22 -2.13 -1.93
CA ASP A 34 14.87 -1.20 -1.00
C ASP A 34 16.40 -1.12 -1.18
N ARG A 35 16.98 -2.06 -1.91
CA ARG A 35 18.39 -2.00 -2.35
C ARG A 35 18.63 -0.98 -3.47
N TYR A 36 17.58 -0.64 -4.22
CA TYR A 36 17.65 0.21 -5.41
C TYR A 36 16.91 1.53 -5.25
N PHE A 37 15.95 1.59 -4.34
CA PHE A 37 15.16 2.78 -4.09
C PHE A 37 15.06 3.11 -2.62
N SER A 38 15.08 4.40 -2.32
CA SER A 38 14.69 4.93 -1.01
C SER A 38 13.38 5.70 -1.17
N VAL A 39 12.45 5.53 -0.24
CA VAL A 39 11.14 6.17 -0.29
C VAL A 39 10.88 6.89 1.02
N THR A 40 10.46 8.14 0.92
CA THR A 40 9.91 8.92 2.03
C THR A 40 8.46 9.25 1.74
N SER A 41 7.63 9.34 2.78
CA SER A 41 6.23 9.71 2.64
C SER A 41 5.68 10.33 3.91
N GLU A 42 4.85 11.35 3.75
CA GLU A 42 4.13 12.00 4.83
C GLU A 42 2.72 12.43 4.37
N PRO A 43 1.71 12.34 5.25
CA PRO A 43 0.38 12.84 4.93
C PRO A 43 0.39 14.37 4.92
N PHE A 44 -0.32 14.96 3.95
CA PHE A 44 -0.53 16.40 3.86
C PHE A 44 -1.93 16.71 3.31
N GLU A 45 -2.37 17.96 3.43
CA GLU A 45 -3.64 18.41 2.87
C GLU A 45 -3.44 19.31 1.65
N ARG A 46 -4.22 19.08 0.61
CA ARG A 46 -4.26 19.92 -0.59
C ARG A 46 -5.70 20.30 -0.90
N ARG A 47 -6.01 21.59 -0.76
CA ARG A 47 -7.36 22.14 -0.99
C ARG A 47 -8.44 21.40 -0.17
N GLY A 48 -8.15 21.13 1.11
CA GLY A 48 -9.05 20.44 2.04
C GLY A 48 -9.24 18.94 1.75
N LYS A 49 -8.38 18.34 0.92
CA LYS A 49 -8.39 16.90 0.65
C LYS A 49 -7.08 16.28 1.15
N PRO A 50 -7.13 15.11 1.81
CA PRO A 50 -5.92 14.46 2.31
C PRO A 50 -5.18 13.75 1.18
N TYR A 51 -3.85 13.90 1.17
CA TYR A 51 -2.92 13.25 0.25
C TYR A 51 -1.76 12.66 1.03
N LEU A 52 -1.12 11.66 0.44
CA LEU A 52 0.17 11.15 0.89
C LEU A 52 1.20 11.63 -0.14
N GLY A 53 2.10 12.50 0.30
CA GLY A 53 3.16 13.09 -0.52
C GLY A 53 4.51 12.50 -0.14
N GLY A 54 5.44 12.45 -1.07
CA GLY A 54 6.72 11.84 -0.79
C GLY A 54 7.69 11.86 -1.95
N SER A 55 8.90 11.39 -1.69
CA SER A 55 9.93 11.26 -2.71
C SER A 55 10.38 9.82 -2.86
N ILE A 56 10.64 9.43 -4.10
CA ILE A 56 11.34 8.19 -4.44
C ILE A 56 12.70 8.56 -5.04
N VAL A 57 13.76 8.02 -4.44
CA VAL A 57 15.13 8.17 -4.91
C VAL A 57 15.56 6.86 -5.53
N ASN A 58 15.95 6.87 -6.80
CA ASN A 58 16.67 5.75 -7.40
C ASN A 58 18.14 5.85 -6.99
N THR A 59 18.55 4.99 -6.06
CA THR A 59 19.93 4.91 -5.59
C THR A 59 20.79 4.04 -6.51
N TYR A 60 20.18 3.42 -7.52
CA TYR A 60 20.84 2.62 -8.52
C TYR A 60 21.20 3.43 -9.77
N GLY A 61 22.29 3.05 -10.44
CA GLY A 61 22.81 3.78 -11.61
C GLY A 61 22.04 3.54 -12.91
N VAL A 62 21.00 2.70 -12.89
CA VAL A 62 20.20 2.34 -14.06
C VAL A 62 18.81 2.96 -13.95
N MET A 63 18.31 3.49 -15.08
CA MET A 63 16.96 4.03 -15.16
C MET A 63 15.93 2.93 -14.90
N ALA A 64 15.00 3.21 -13.97
CA ALA A 64 13.82 2.38 -13.77
C ALA A 64 12.64 2.96 -14.53
N ASN A 65 11.76 2.10 -15.03
CA ASN A 65 10.47 2.50 -15.55
C ASN A 65 9.36 1.60 -14.99
N ARG A 66 8.10 1.92 -15.36
CA ARG A 66 6.92 1.17 -14.91
C ARG A 66 6.87 1.00 -13.39
N VAL A 67 7.34 2.02 -12.67
CA VAL A 67 7.41 1.98 -11.21
C VAL A 67 6.00 2.08 -10.63
N GLN A 68 5.66 1.11 -9.79
CA GLN A 68 4.42 1.05 -9.03
C GLN A 68 4.73 1.16 -7.54
N LEU A 69 3.88 1.86 -6.80
CA LEU A 69 3.97 2.05 -5.36
C LEU A 69 2.86 1.25 -4.68
N LEU A 70 3.20 0.51 -3.63
CA LEU A 70 2.24 -0.09 -2.71
C LEU A 70 2.11 0.83 -1.50
N VAL A 71 0.89 1.33 -1.28
CA VAL A 71 0.52 2.15 -0.13
C VAL A 71 -0.27 1.30 0.84
N ASP A 72 0.28 1.12 2.03
CA ASP A 72 -0.37 0.47 3.16
C ASP A 72 -0.98 1.55 4.07
N SER A 73 -2.27 1.41 4.36
CA SER A 73 -2.97 2.14 5.43
C SER A 73 -2.88 1.34 6.73
N LEU A 74 -2.38 1.96 7.80
CA LEU A 74 -2.11 1.30 9.08
C LEU A 74 -2.98 1.88 10.20
N ASP A 75 -3.54 1.01 11.04
CA ASP A 75 -4.19 1.42 12.29
C ASP A 75 -3.17 1.83 13.37
N SER A 76 -3.67 2.20 14.56
CA SER A 76 -2.84 2.63 15.69
C SER A 76 -1.95 1.52 16.26
N SER A 77 -2.23 0.25 15.97
CA SER A 77 -1.42 -0.91 16.35
C SER A 77 -0.38 -1.28 15.28
N GLY A 78 -0.38 -0.58 14.14
CA GLY A 78 0.50 -0.86 13.00
C GLY A 78 -0.01 -1.97 12.09
N GLN A 79 -1.26 -2.42 12.25
CA GLN A 79 -1.85 -3.42 11.37
C GLN A 79 -2.34 -2.77 10.08
N ILE A 80 -2.11 -3.46 8.97
CA ILE A 80 -2.63 -3.05 7.65
C ILE A 80 -4.13 -3.24 7.64
N VAL A 81 -4.86 -2.14 7.49
CA VAL A 81 -6.33 -2.11 7.35
C VAL A 81 -6.78 -1.94 5.90
N ALA A 82 -5.92 -1.38 5.04
CA ALA A 82 -6.16 -1.28 3.60
C ALA A 82 -4.85 -1.19 2.82
N GLN A 83 -4.90 -1.57 1.55
CA GLN A 83 -3.75 -1.50 0.64
C GLN A 83 -4.18 -1.06 -0.75
N ARG A 84 -3.30 -0.34 -1.44
CA ARG A 84 -3.50 -0.01 -2.85
C ARG A 84 -2.19 0.09 -3.62
N VAL A 85 -2.26 -0.24 -4.90
CA VAL A 85 -1.15 -0.05 -5.84
C VAL A 85 -1.43 1.18 -6.70
N GLU A 86 -0.48 2.09 -6.76
CA GLU A 86 -0.54 3.34 -7.54
C GLU A 86 0.64 3.40 -8.51
N TRP A 87 0.41 3.93 -9.71
CA TRP A 87 1.50 4.19 -10.65
C TRP A 87 2.27 5.43 -10.23
N LEU A 88 3.61 5.37 -10.29
CA LEU A 88 4.42 6.57 -10.17
C LEU A 88 4.19 7.44 -11.42
N VAL A 89 3.56 8.59 -11.21
CA VAL A 89 3.34 9.59 -12.26
C VAL A 89 4.70 10.05 -12.80
N GLY A 90 4.85 10.08 -14.12
CA GLY A 90 6.12 10.40 -14.79
C GLY A 90 6.90 9.18 -15.29
N SER A 91 6.54 7.96 -14.88
CA SER A 91 6.92 6.62 -15.42
C SER A 91 8.40 6.26 -15.61
N ASN A 92 9.32 7.21 -15.80
CA ASN A 92 10.75 7.02 -15.94
C ASN A 92 11.44 7.68 -14.75
N LEU A 93 12.22 6.88 -14.02
CA LEU A 93 13.02 7.33 -12.90
C LEU A 93 14.50 7.09 -13.25
N PRO A 94 15.20 8.10 -13.78
CA PRO A 94 16.62 8.00 -14.12
C PRO A 94 17.47 7.47 -12.96
N GLY A 95 18.63 6.89 -13.27
CA GLY A 95 19.58 6.46 -12.25
C GLY A 95 20.06 7.64 -11.40
N PHE A 96 20.29 7.41 -10.10
CA PHE A 96 20.73 8.43 -9.14
C PHE A 96 19.86 9.69 -9.08
N SER A 97 18.56 9.57 -9.40
CA SER A 97 17.63 10.69 -9.44
C SER A 97 16.50 10.56 -8.41
N THR A 98 15.83 11.67 -8.16
CA THR A 98 14.69 11.77 -7.24
C THR A 98 13.45 12.20 -8.01
N THR A 99 12.30 11.60 -7.72
CA THR A 99 10.99 12.02 -8.21
C THR A 99 10.02 12.18 -7.04
N TYR A 100 9.14 13.17 -7.12
CA TYR A 100 8.08 13.39 -6.13
C TYR A 100 6.79 12.70 -6.56
N PHE A 101 6.03 12.19 -5.59
CA PHE A 101 4.70 11.64 -5.83
C PHE A 101 3.68 12.25 -4.87
N GLU A 102 2.44 12.32 -5.33
CA GLU A 102 1.27 12.64 -4.53
C GLU A 102 0.18 11.64 -4.86
N VAL A 103 -0.34 10.96 -3.85
CA VAL A 103 -1.44 10.01 -4.02
C VAL A 103 -2.59 10.35 -3.06
N PRO A 104 -3.84 10.38 -3.53
CA PRO A 104 -4.97 10.77 -2.68
C PRO A 104 -5.19 9.73 -1.57
N ILE A 105 -5.38 10.19 -0.34
CA ILE A 105 -5.78 9.32 0.76
C ILE A 105 -7.29 9.08 0.63
N ARG A 106 -7.67 7.87 0.21
CA ARG A 106 -9.08 7.48 0.04
C ARG A 106 -9.70 6.98 1.34
N GLU A 107 -8.88 6.36 2.19
CA GLU A 107 -9.27 5.78 3.46
C GLU A 107 -8.36 6.33 4.54
N PRO A 108 -8.90 7.15 5.47
CA PRO A 108 -8.14 7.65 6.60
C PRO A 108 -7.62 6.51 7.49
N ALA A 109 -6.35 6.59 7.86
CA ALA A 109 -5.68 5.65 8.73
C ALA A 109 -4.79 6.39 9.74
N ALA A 110 -4.35 5.70 10.79
CA ALA A 110 -3.49 6.31 11.81
C ALA A 110 -2.08 6.61 11.27
N SER A 111 -1.58 5.79 10.35
CA SER A 111 -0.34 6.04 9.62
C SER A 111 -0.34 5.36 8.26
N TYR A 112 0.66 5.67 7.42
CA TYR A 112 0.81 5.10 6.09
C TYR A 112 2.24 4.64 5.86
N ARG A 113 2.40 3.57 5.08
CA ARG A 113 3.71 3.10 4.62
C ARG A 113 3.69 2.96 3.10
N VAL A 114 4.76 3.44 2.45
CA VAL A 114 4.94 3.32 1.00
C VAL A 114 6.12 2.40 0.72
N SER A 115 5.94 1.49 -0.23
CA SER A 115 6.99 0.63 -0.76
C SER A 115 6.93 0.59 -2.29
N VAL A 116 8.02 0.25 -2.96
CA VAL A 116 7.99 -0.02 -4.41
C VAL A 116 7.42 -1.41 -4.63
N PHE A 117 6.28 -1.48 -5.30
CA PHE A 117 5.57 -2.73 -5.58
C PHE A 117 6.19 -3.50 -6.74
N ALA A 118 6.46 -2.82 -7.84
CA ALA A 118 7.03 -3.37 -9.07
C ALA A 118 7.75 -2.28 -9.86
N PHE A 119 8.72 -2.67 -10.68
CA PHE A 119 9.49 -1.80 -11.57
C PHE A 119 10.25 -2.65 -12.59
N ASP A 120 10.67 -2.03 -13.70
CA ASP A 120 11.60 -2.62 -14.66
C ASP A 120 12.84 -1.72 -14.80
N PHE A 121 14.03 -2.30 -14.95
CA PHE A 121 15.22 -1.52 -15.32
C PHE A 121 15.36 -1.44 -16.84
N VAL A 122 15.59 -0.24 -17.36
CA VAL A 122 15.90 -0.03 -18.77
C VAL A 122 17.38 -0.32 -18.98
N GLN A 123 17.66 -1.53 -19.45
CA GLN A 123 19.00 -1.91 -19.83
C GLN A 123 19.32 -1.31 -21.20
N SER A 124 20.37 -0.51 -21.29
CA SER A 124 20.93 -0.15 -22.60
C SER A 124 21.51 -1.41 -23.22
N ALA A 125 20.95 -1.87 -24.34
CA ALA A 125 21.63 -2.86 -25.17
C ALA A 125 22.96 -2.23 -25.59
N ARG A 126 24.07 -2.67 -25.00
CA ARG A 126 25.39 -2.42 -25.55
C ARG A 126 25.44 -3.23 -26.85
N LEU A 127 25.15 -2.57 -27.96
CA LEU A 127 25.50 -3.10 -29.27
C LEU A 127 27.03 -3.08 -29.35
N GLU A 128 27.67 -4.14 -28.89
CA GLU A 128 29.05 -4.40 -29.26
C GLU A 128 29.02 -4.64 -30.78
N SER A 129 29.42 -3.61 -31.52
CA SER A 129 29.67 -3.76 -32.95
C SER A 129 30.91 -4.66 -33.10
N PRO A 130 30.86 -5.69 -33.96
CA PRO A 130 31.96 -6.63 -34.15
C PRO A 130 33.23 -5.97 -34.69
#